data_AF-A0A3B8UH20-F1
#
_entry.id   AF-A0A3B8UH20-F1
#
_cell.length_a   1.000
_cell.length_b   1.000
_cell.length_c   1.000
_cell.angle_alpha   90.00
_cell.angle_beta   90.00
_cell.angle_gamma   90.00
#
_symmetry.space_group_name_H-M   'P 1'
#
loop_
_entity.id
_entity.type
_entity.pdbx_description
1 polymer ?
#
loop_
_entity_poly.entity_id
_entity_poly.type
_entity_poly.pdbx_seq_one_letter_code
_entity_poly.pdbx_strand_id
1 'polypeptide(L)'
;KAEKRSMSDKAKKLRREGYVTGNVFGRSIAESIPVQIEKKEAERFLSVCGRGSEAQLSLEGQQYDVLVKEVDYDPIKRQTLEIDF
;
A
#
# COMPACT_ATOMS: atom_id res chain seq x y z
N LYS A 1 6.93 -2.25 -5.65
CA LYS A 1 6.39 -1.51 -6.80
C LYS A 1 4.91 -1.40 -6.55
N ALA A 2 4.35 -0.23 -6.75
CA ALA A 2 2.91 -0.03 -6.56
C ALA A 2 2.28 0.31 -7.90
N GLU A 3 1.09 -0.23 -8.12
CA GLU A 3 0.27 0.10 -9.27
C GLU A 3 -0.88 0.99 -8.83
N LYS A 4 -1.27 1.93 -9.69
CA LYS A 4 -2.44 2.76 -9.42
C LYS A 4 -3.69 1.91 -9.45
N ARG A 5 -4.50 2.01 -8.41
CA ARG A 5 -5.75 1.26 -8.30
C ARG A 5 -6.89 2.05 -8.95
N SER A 6 -7.70 1.37 -9.75
CA SER A 6 -8.99 1.90 -10.19
C SER A 6 -10.04 1.72 -9.08
N MET A 7 -10.83 2.76 -8.80
CA MET A 7 -11.94 2.70 -7.84
C MET A 7 -13.02 1.68 -8.23
N SER A 8 -13.03 1.24 -9.49
CA SER A 8 -13.92 0.21 -10.02
C SER A 8 -13.64 -1.18 -9.43
N ASP A 9 -12.39 -1.47 -9.05
CA ASP A 9 -12.01 -2.76 -8.49
C ASP A 9 -12.21 -2.79 -6.97
N LYS A 10 -13.13 -3.66 -6.53
CA LYS A 10 -13.43 -3.85 -5.11
C LYS A 10 -12.21 -4.38 -4.38
N ALA A 11 -11.84 -3.73 -3.26
CA ALA A 11 -10.72 -4.14 -2.41
C ALA A 11 -10.80 -5.62 -1.98
N LYS A 12 -12.01 -6.13 -1.75
CA LYS A 12 -12.23 -7.54 -1.38
C LYS A 12 -11.85 -8.53 -2.49
N LYS A 13 -11.96 -8.13 -3.76
CA LYS A 13 -11.53 -8.94 -4.92
C LYS A 13 -10.01 -8.95 -5.01
N LEU A 14 -9.38 -7.77 -4.96
CA LEU A 14 -7.92 -7.62 -4.96
C LEU A 14 -7.24 -8.41 -3.82
N ARG A 15 -7.80 -8.38 -2.61
CA ARG A 15 -7.31 -9.18 -1.47
C ARG A 15 -7.40 -10.69 -1.69
N ARG A 16 -8.34 -11.17 -2.51
CA ARG A 16 -8.44 -12.59 -2.90
C ARG A 16 -7.44 -12.96 -4.00
N GLU A 17 -7.13 -12.00 -4.87
CA GLU A 17 -6.15 -12.15 -5.95
C GLU A 17 -4.70 -12.03 -5.46
N GLY A 18 -4.50 -11.71 -4.19
CA GLY A 18 -3.16 -11.62 -3.58
C GLY A 18 -2.57 -10.22 -3.61
N TYR A 19 -3.40 -9.18 -3.70
CA TYR A 19 -2.98 -7.78 -3.60
C TYR A 19 -3.37 -7.18 -2.25
N VAL A 20 -2.49 -6.33 -1.74
CA VAL A 20 -2.72 -5.45 -0.59
C VAL A 20 -3.07 -4.07 -1.13
N THR A 21 -4.10 -3.46 -0.58
CA THR A 21 -4.48 -2.10 -0.96
C THR A 21 -3.62 -1.11 -0.19
N GLY A 22 -3.33 0.04 -0.78
CA GLY A 22 -2.72 1.13 -0.05
C GLY A 22 -3.27 2.46 -0.51
N ASN A 23 -2.99 3.49 0.28
CA ASN A 23 -3.38 4.84 -0.04
C ASN A 23 -2.21 5.77 0.23
N VAL A 24 -1.83 6.56 -0.77
CA VAL A 24 -0.74 7.53 -0.65
C VAL A 24 -1.35 8.91 -0.54
N PHE A 25 -1.15 9.56 0.61
CA PHE A 25 -1.71 10.89 0.86
C PHE A 25 -0.75 11.74 1.69
N GLY A 26 -0.70 13.04 1.41
CA GLY A 26 0.22 13.91 2.13
C GLY A 26 0.00 15.39 1.84
N ARG A 27 0.70 16.24 2.57
CA ARG A 27 0.58 17.69 2.39
C ARG A 27 1.05 18.17 1.01
N SER A 28 1.98 17.41 0.41
CA SER A 28 2.51 17.67 -0.94
C SER A 28 1.66 17.04 -2.05
N ILE A 29 0.66 16.23 -1.73
CA ILE A 29 -0.20 15.52 -2.69
C ILE A 29 -1.63 16.01 -2.48
N ALA A 30 -2.16 16.75 -3.45
CA ALA A 30 -3.50 17.35 -3.34
C ALA A 30 -4.64 16.32 -3.33
N GLU A 31 -4.42 15.16 -3.95
CA GLU A 31 -5.42 14.08 -4.07
C GLU A 31 -4.83 12.75 -3.61
N SER A 32 -5.53 12.06 -2.71
CA SER A 32 -5.12 10.73 -2.27
C SER A 32 -5.06 9.77 -3.46
N ILE A 33 -3.92 9.09 -3.63
CA ILE A 33 -3.72 8.15 -4.72
C ILE A 33 -3.94 6.74 -4.17
N PRO A 34 -5.05 6.07 -4.55
CA PRO A 34 -5.25 4.68 -4.21
C PRO A 34 -4.27 3.82 -5.00
N VAL A 35 -3.54 2.98 -4.30
CA VAL A 35 -2.53 2.09 -4.86
C VAL A 35 -2.83 0.63 -4.52
N GLN A 36 -2.26 -0.27 -5.29
CA GLN A 36 -2.26 -1.70 -5.01
C GLN A 36 -0.83 -2.23 -5.08
N ILE A 37 -0.50 -3.12 -4.16
CA ILE A 37 0.83 -3.73 -4.04
C ILE A 37 0.63 -5.24 -3.97
N GLU A 38 1.50 -6.02 -4.61
CA GLU A 38 1.45 -7.48 -4.47
C GLU A 38 1.70 -7.87 -3.01
N LYS A 39 0.94 -8.83 -2.47
CA LYS A 39 1.04 -9.26 -1.06
C LYS A 39 2.47 -9.63 -0.67
N LYS A 40 3.18 -10.39 -1.51
CA LYS A 40 4.57 -10.79 -1.24
C LYS A 40 5.49 -9.59 -1.12
N GLU A 41 5.28 -8.58 -1.97
CA GLU A 41 6.11 -7.38 -1.96
C GLU A 41 5.77 -6.49 -0.77
N ALA A 42 4.48 -6.37 -0.41
CA ALA A 42 4.02 -5.66 0.78
C ALA A 42 4.53 -6.31 2.08
N GLU A 43 4.49 -7.63 2.20
CA GLU A 43 5.03 -8.36 3.36
C GLU A 43 6.55 -8.18 3.47
N ARG A 44 7.27 -8.28 2.34
CA ARG A 44 8.71 -8.00 2.31
C ARG A 44 9.01 -6.56 2.69
N PHE A 45 8.24 -5.62 2.17
CA PHE A 45 8.35 -4.21 2.51
C PHE A 45 8.16 -3.98 4.01
N LEU A 46 7.08 -4.52 4.60
CA LEU A 46 6.79 -4.39 6.03
C LEU A 46 7.81 -5.10 6.94
N SER A 47 8.52 -6.11 6.43
CA SER A 47 9.61 -6.74 7.18
C SER A 47 10.86 -5.86 7.31
N VAL A 48 11.00 -4.85 6.44
CA VAL A 48 12.16 -3.94 6.38
C VAL A 48 11.78 -2.55 6.88
N CYS A 49 10.61 -2.05 6.48
CA CYS A 49 10.06 -0.74 6.80
C CYS A 49 8.79 -0.92 7.62
N GLY A 50 8.87 -0.60 8.91
CA GLY A 50 7.74 -0.66 9.83
C GLY A 50 6.90 0.61 9.85
N ARG A 51 5.91 0.64 10.74
CA ARG A 51 5.13 1.85 11.04
C ARG A 51 6.08 3.01 11.44
N GLY A 52 5.91 4.17 10.82
CA GLY A 52 6.74 5.36 11.01
C GLY A 52 8.03 5.39 10.18
N SER A 53 8.24 4.41 9.32
CA SER A 53 9.41 4.39 8.42
C SER A 53 9.11 5.15 7.12
N GLU A 54 10.09 5.90 6.65
CA GLU A 54 10.08 6.48 5.32
C GLU A 54 10.42 5.42 4.27
N ALA A 55 9.82 5.53 3.10
CA ALA A 55 9.97 4.59 2.01
C ALA A 55 9.84 5.28 0.65
N GLN A 56 10.47 4.70 -0.36
CA GLN A 56 10.27 5.12 -1.75
C GLN A 56 9.28 4.21 -2.45
N LEU A 57 8.15 4.77 -2.83
CA LEU A 57 7.13 4.10 -3.61
C LEU A 57 7.31 4.45 -5.09
N SER A 58 7.56 3.45 -5.93
CA SER A 58 7.53 3.64 -7.38
C SER A 58 6.11 3.40 -7.91
N LEU A 59 5.48 4.44 -8.46
CA LEU A 59 4.16 4.46 -9.08
C LEU A 59 4.28 4.94 -10.53
N GLU A 60 3.88 4.11 -11.50
CA GLU A 60 3.84 4.49 -12.93
C GLU A 60 5.16 5.10 -13.47
N GLY A 61 6.30 4.70 -12.90
CA GLY A 61 7.63 5.22 -13.28
C GLY A 61 8.06 6.50 -12.53
N GLN A 62 7.20 7.06 -11.67
CA GLN A 62 7.55 8.14 -10.75
C GLN A 62 7.87 7.57 -9.36
N GLN A 63 8.88 8.14 -8.70
CA GLN A 63 9.23 7.79 -7.33
C GLN A 63 8.64 8.82 -6.38
N TYR A 64 7.97 8.33 -5.34
CA TYR A 64 7.38 9.12 -4.28
C TYR A 64 8.03 8.75 -2.97
N ASP A 65 8.58 9.73 -2.26
CA ASP A 65 8.96 9.56 -0.86
C ASP A 65 7.67 9.58 -0.02
N VAL A 66 7.40 8.47 0.66
CA VAL A 66 6.18 8.23 1.44
C VAL A 66 6.52 7.79 2.86
N LEU A 67 5.61 8.00 3.81
CA LEU A 67 5.81 7.64 5.20
C LEU A 67 4.74 6.63 5.64
N VAL A 68 5.13 5.43 6.04
CA VAL A 68 4.17 4.43 6.50
C VAL A 68 3.49 4.92 7.79
N LYS A 69 2.24 5.37 7.70
CA LYS A 69 1.47 5.88 8.83
C LYS A 69 0.78 4.77 9.60
N GLU A 70 -0.01 3.98 8.90
CA GLU A 70 -0.79 2.89 9.47
C GLU A 70 -0.74 1.66 8.57
N VAL A 71 -0.86 0.49 9.21
CA VAL A 71 -0.83 -0.81 8.56
C VAL A 71 -1.96 -1.62 9.18
N ASP A 72 -2.99 -1.88 8.38
CA ASP A 72 -4.08 -2.75 8.79
C ASP A 72 -3.68 -4.19 8.57
N TYR A 73 -3.64 -4.94 9.67
CA TYR A 73 -3.28 -6.35 9.67
C TYR A 73 -4.44 -7.18 10.20
N ASP A 74 -4.81 -8.24 9.46
CA ASP A 74 -5.77 -9.25 9.91
C ASP A 74 -5.01 -10.34 10.69
N PRO A 75 -5.12 -10.39 12.03
CA PRO A 75 -4.40 -11.37 12.84
C PRO A 75 -4.96 -12.79 12.69
N ILE A 76 -6.21 -12.94 12.29
CA ILE A 76 -6.87 -14.25 12.11
C ILE A 76 -6.36 -14.91 10.83
N LYS A 77 -6.31 -14.14 9.74
CA LYS A 77 -5.80 -14.62 8.44
C LYS A 77 -4.30 -14.42 8.24
N ARG A 78 -3.65 -13.76 9.19
CA ARG A 78 -2.22 -13.38 9.16
C ARG A 78 -1.84 -12.68 7.86
N GLN A 79 -2.61 -11.67 7.47
CA GLN A 79 -2.37 -10.94 6.22
C GLN A 79 -2.54 -9.44 6.41
N THR A 80 -1.71 -8.67 5.72
CA THR A 80 -1.91 -7.23 5.60
C THR A 80 -3.12 -6.96 4.71
N LEU A 81 -4.04 -6.13 5.17
CA LEU A 81 -5.25 -5.74 4.46
C LEU A 81 -5.05 -4.42 3.71
N GLU A 82 -4.42 -3.45 4.38
CA GLU A 82 -4.28 -2.08 3.91
C GLU A 82 -3.03 -1.41 4.48
N ILE A 83 -2.42 -0.50 3.72
CA ILE A 83 -1.27 0.30 4.15
C ILE A 83 -1.52 1.76 3.79
N ASP A 84 -1.45 2.62 4.80
CA ASP A 84 -1.55 4.06 4.64
C ASP A 84 -0.16 4.70 4.65
N PHE A 85 0.09 5.50 3.61
CA PHE A 85 1.35 6.15 3.29
C PHE A 85 1.24 7.67 3.30
#